data_AF-A0A2V7GPU9-F1
#
_entry.id   AF-A0A2V7GPU9-F1
#
_cell.length_a   1.000
_cell.length_b   1.000
_cell.length_c   1.000
_cell.angle_alpha   90.00
_cell.angle_beta   90.00
_cell.angle_gamma   90.00
#
_symmetry.space_group_name_H-M   'P 1'
#
loop_
_entity.id
_entity.type
_entity.pdbx_description
1 polymer ?
#
loop_
_entity_poly.entity_id
_entity_poly.type
_entity_poly.pdbx_seq_one_letter_code
_entity_poly.pdbx_strand_id
1 'polypeptide(L)'
;MGWLQITSFIVTGLLAIACAVGARRALAGQRGGTWGPRLIGMFGVGLIIAGLFPPDPGFGFPPGAPPGPVMPMSSHAMLHAVGFFVSMLGAIAGTIVFARRFAARGKGGWVAYCVASAVATPLLIALSIAFMSWSGVIVAFAGAVPFGWVAAMAARLRAELAIG
;
A
#
# COMPACT_ATOMS: atom_id res chain seq x y z
N MET A 1 -16.85 -14.58 5.22
CA MET A 1 -15.89 -14.05 4.22
C MET A 1 -14.76 -13.20 4.82
N GLY A 2 -14.81 -12.81 6.10
CA GLY A 2 -13.72 -12.02 6.71
C GLY A 2 -12.37 -12.73 6.81
N TRP A 3 -12.34 -14.04 7.07
CA TRP A 3 -11.08 -14.78 7.24
C TRP A 3 -10.18 -14.78 5.99
N LEU A 4 -10.77 -14.77 4.79
CA LEU A 4 -10.02 -14.68 3.53
C LEU A 4 -9.28 -13.34 3.43
N GLN A 5 -9.98 -12.22 3.66
CA GLN A 5 -9.39 -10.89 3.60
C GLN A 5 -8.31 -10.70 4.67
N ILE A 6 -8.55 -11.19 5.90
CA ILE A 6 -7.56 -11.20 6.98
C ILE A 6 -6.30 -11.94 6.55
N THR A 7 -6.46 -13.16 6.02
CA THR A 7 -5.34 -13.99 5.55
C THR A 7 -4.58 -13.29 4.42
N SER A 8 -5.28 -12.73 3.44
CA SER A 8 -4.67 -11.98 2.34
C SER A 8 -3.86 -10.79 2.84
N PHE A 9 -4.36 -10.02 3.80
CA PHE A 9 -3.64 -8.88 4.36
C PHE A 9 -2.40 -9.30 5.14
N ILE A 10 -2.50 -10.34 5.97
CA ILE A 10 -1.36 -10.85 6.74
C ILE A 10 -0.28 -11.40 5.81
N VAL A 11 -0.64 -12.28 4.86
CA VAL A 11 0.31 -12.87 3.90
C VAL A 11 0.97 -11.79 3.06
N THR A 12 0.18 -10.86 2.51
CA THR A 12 0.73 -9.79 1.67
C THR A 12 1.62 -8.83 2.47
N GLY A 13 1.26 -8.55 3.72
CA GLY A 13 2.09 -7.76 4.63
C GLY A 13 3.43 -8.41 4.92
N LEU A 14 3.46 -9.73 5.17
CA LEU A 14 4.69 -10.50 5.35
C LEU A 14 5.55 -10.50 4.08
N LEU A 15 4.93 -10.68 2.90
CA LEU A 15 5.63 -10.60 1.61
C LEU A 15 6.23 -9.20 1.38
N ALA A 16 5.51 -8.13 1.74
CA ALA A 16 6.03 -6.77 1.65
C ALA A 16 7.22 -6.56 2.61
N ILE A 17 7.18 -7.11 3.82
CA ILE A 17 8.32 -7.07 4.76
C ILE A 17 9.52 -7.85 4.18
N ALA A 18 9.31 -9.04 3.61
CA ALA A 18 10.37 -9.78 2.93
C ALA A 18 10.96 -8.98 1.74
N CYS A 19 10.10 -8.32 0.96
CA CYS A 19 10.51 -7.40 -0.10
C CYS A 19 11.34 -6.23 0.44
N ALA A 20 10.95 -5.65 1.58
CA ALA A 20 11.71 -4.59 2.24
C ALA A 20 13.12 -5.05 2.63
N VAL A 21 13.24 -6.25 3.21
CA VAL A 21 14.55 -6.83 3.56
C VAL A 21 15.40 -7.04 2.30
N GLY A 22 14.82 -7.62 1.24
CA GLY A 22 15.49 -7.78 -0.05
C GLY A 22 15.95 -6.45 -0.66
N ALA A 23 15.07 -5.45 -0.65
CA ALA A 23 15.37 -4.11 -1.14
C ALA A 23 16.48 -3.43 -0.33
N ARG A 24 16.51 -3.61 1.00
CA ARG A 24 17.59 -3.08 1.85
C ARG A 24 18.95 -3.64 1.47
N ARG A 25 19.00 -4.94 1.16
CA ARG A 25 20.23 -5.60 0.71
C ARG A 25 20.63 -5.14 -0.69
N ALA A 26 19.69 -5.11 -1.63
CA ALA A 26 19.92 -4.70 -3.02
C ALA A 26 20.37 -3.24 -3.17
N LEU A 27 19.94 -2.37 -2.25
CA LEU A 27 20.19 -0.94 -2.29
C LEU A 27 21.23 -0.47 -1.26
N ALA A 28 21.95 -1.38 -0.62
CA ALA A 28 22.98 -1.02 0.37
C ALA A 28 24.00 -0.04 -0.25
N GLY A 29 24.26 1.09 0.43
CA GLY A 29 25.15 2.14 -0.06
C GLY A 29 24.62 2.98 -1.23
N GLN A 30 23.42 2.70 -1.76
CA GLN A 30 22.85 3.40 -2.89
C GLN A 30 21.75 4.40 -2.47
N ARG A 31 21.50 5.39 -3.34
CA ARG A 31 20.36 6.30 -3.21
C ARG A 31 19.04 5.53 -3.10
N GLY A 32 18.26 5.88 -2.07
CA GLY A 32 16.99 5.22 -1.73
C GLY A 32 17.12 3.99 -0.83
N GLY A 33 18.34 3.52 -0.52
CA GLY A 33 18.56 2.25 0.20
C GLY A 33 18.21 2.25 1.69
N THR A 34 18.01 3.43 2.30
CA THR A 34 17.55 3.52 3.69
C THR A 34 16.02 3.65 3.74
N TRP A 35 15.49 4.71 3.13
CA TRP A 35 14.07 5.05 3.25
C TRP A 35 13.16 4.21 2.36
N GLY A 36 13.59 3.81 1.15
CA GLY A 36 12.78 2.98 0.26
C GLY A 36 12.37 1.66 0.93
N PRO A 37 13.33 0.86 1.44
CA PRO A 37 13.04 -0.36 2.17
C PRO A 37 12.19 -0.14 3.43
N ARG A 38 12.47 0.89 4.23
CA ARG A 38 11.68 1.20 5.44
C ARG A 38 10.22 1.48 5.12
N LEU A 39 9.95 2.20 4.04
CA LEU A 39 8.61 2.59 3.62
C LEU A 39 7.83 1.41 3.02
N ILE A 40 8.49 0.50 2.28
CA ILE A 40 7.91 -0.79 1.89
C ILE A 40 7.61 -1.65 3.12
N GLY A 41 8.49 -1.64 4.13
CA GLY A 41 8.25 -2.33 5.40
C GLY A 41 7.05 -1.75 6.15
N MET A 42 6.94 -0.42 6.21
CA MET A 42 5.79 0.27 6.82
C MET A 42 4.49 -0.06 6.09
N PHE A 43 4.52 -0.13 4.75
CA PHE A 43 3.40 -0.62 3.94
C PHE A 43 2.94 -2.01 4.40
N GLY A 44 3.89 -2.95 4.57
CA GLY A 44 3.63 -4.31 5.04
C GLY A 44 3.09 -4.38 6.47
N VAL A 45 3.68 -3.62 7.40
CA VAL A 45 3.22 -3.55 8.80
C VAL A 45 1.79 -3.03 8.89
N GLY A 46 1.45 -1.98 8.13
CA GLY A 46 0.10 -1.45 8.09
C GLY A 46 -0.93 -2.47 7.59
N LEU A 47 -0.57 -3.29 6.59
CA LEU A 47 -1.43 -4.39 6.12
C LEU A 47 -1.66 -5.45 7.20
N ILE A 48 -0.62 -5.84 7.94
CA ILE A 48 -0.75 -6.81 9.03
C ILE A 48 -1.70 -6.27 10.12
N ILE A 49 -1.54 -4.99 10.50
CA ILE A 49 -2.43 -4.35 11.48
C ILE A 49 -3.87 -4.36 10.96
N ALA A 50 -4.11 -3.94 9.70
CA ALA A 50 -5.43 -3.94 9.11
C ALA A 50 -6.05 -5.36 8.99
N GLY A 51 -5.22 -6.40 8.83
CA GLY A 51 -5.66 -7.78 8.83
C GLY A 51 -6.04 -8.29 10.24
N LEU A 52 -5.25 -7.96 11.25
CA LEU A 52 -5.49 -8.38 12.64
C LEU A 52 -6.73 -7.72 13.25
N PHE A 53 -7.06 -6.50 12.80
CA PHE A 53 -8.21 -5.74 13.27
C PHE A 53 -9.13 -5.45 12.08
N PRO A 54 -10.16 -6.27 11.84
CA PRO A 54 -11.11 -6.04 10.76
C PRO A 54 -11.95 -4.77 10.98
N PRO A 55 -12.43 -4.12 9.90
CA PRO A 55 -13.32 -2.98 10.01
C PRO A 55 -14.73 -3.43 10.43
N ASP A 56 -15.52 -2.48 10.94
CA ASP A 56 -16.94 -2.72 11.22
C ASP A 56 -17.72 -2.99 9.93
N PRO A 57 -18.78 -3.83 9.96
CA PRO A 57 -19.74 -3.94 8.86
C PRO A 57 -20.29 -2.57 8.44
N GLY A 58 -20.21 -2.25 7.17
CA GLY A 58 -20.64 -0.97 6.64
C GLY A 58 -20.51 -0.92 5.13
N PHE A 59 -20.98 0.18 4.53
CA PHE A 59 -20.99 0.34 3.07
C PHE A 59 -21.66 -0.83 2.33
N GLY A 60 -22.69 -1.44 2.93
CA GLY A 60 -23.42 -2.58 2.39
C GLY A 60 -22.67 -3.92 2.45
N PHE A 61 -21.53 -4.00 3.14
CA PHE A 61 -20.75 -5.23 3.30
C PHE A 61 -20.59 -5.67 4.77
N PRO A 62 -20.83 -6.95 5.10
CA PRO A 62 -21.45 -7.99 4.25
C PRO A 62 -22.94 -7.67 3.94
N PRO A 63 -23.62 -8.47 3.09
CA PRO A 63 -25.05 -8.28 2.83
C PRO A 63 -25.86 -8.15 4.11
N GLY A 64 -26.66 -7.08 4.21
CA GLY A 64 -27.41 -6.71 5.42
C GLY A 64 -26.73 -5.65 6.29
N ALA A 65 -25.49 -5.27 5.99
CA ALA A 65 -24.81 -4.16 6.67
C ALA A 65 -25.40 -2.78 6.25
N PRO A 66 -25.27 -1.75 7.10
CA PRO A 66 -25.71 -0.39 6.77
C PRO A 66 -25.08 0.15 5.48
N PRO A 67 -25.76 1.02 4.73
CA PRO A 67 -25.25 1.60 3.48
C PRO A 67 -24.07 2.57 3.69
N GLY A 68 -23.83 3.00 4.93
CA GLY A 68 -22.73 3.90 5.31
C GLY A 68 -21.88 3.32 6.43
N PRO A 69 -20.93 4.11 6.97
CA PRO A 69 -20.12 3.72 8.11
C PRO A 69 -20.96 3.64 9.40
N VAL A 70 -20.58 2.74 10.30
CA VAL A 70 -21.16 2.65 11.65
C VAL A 70 -20.45 3.67 12.55
N MET A 71 -21.23 4.47 13.27
CA MET A 71 -20.73 5.46 14.23
C MET A 71 -21.39 5.27 15.60
N PRO A 72 -20.62 5.32 16.70
CA PRO A 72 -19.16 5.45 16.75
C PRO A 72 -18.46 4.18 16.24
N MET A 73 -17.24 4.34 15.70
CA MET A 73 -16.42 3.20 15.29
C MET A 73 -16.04 2.33 16.49
N SER A 74 -16.00 1.02 16.28
CA SER A 74 -15.39 0.11 17.26
C SER A 74 -13.88 0.34 17.38
N SER A 75 -13.30 -0.11 18.49
CA SER A 75 -11.85 -0.08 18.70
C SER A 75 -11.09 -0.88 17.63
N HIS A 76 -11.65 -1.99 17.15
CA HIS A 76 -11.07 -2.79 16.09
C HIS A 76 -11.09 -2.05 14.75
N ALA A 77 -12.21 -1.40 14.40
CA ALA A 77 -12.29 -0.58 13.20
C ALA A 77 -11.33 0.62 13.24
N MET A 78 -11.09 1.19 14.43
CA MET A 78 -10.08 2.24 14.60
C MET A 78 -8.66 1.73 14.35
N LEU A 79 -8.30 0.56 14.89
CA LEU A 79 -7.01 -0.06 14.62
C LEU A 79 -6.86 -0.46 13.14
N HIS A 80 -7.94 -0.91 12.50
CA HIS A 80 -7.98 -1.13 11.05
C HIS A 80 -7.59 0.13 10.28
N ALA A 81 -8.24 1.26 10.60
CA ALA A 81 -7.99 2.54 9.95
C ALA A 81 -6.55 3.00 10.17
N VAL A 82 -5.99 2.82 11.36
CA VAL A 82 -4.57 3.09 11.63
C VAL A 82 -3.68 2.25 10.73
N GLY A 83 -3.93 0.93 10.63
CA GLY A 83 -3.19 0.03 9.75
C GLY A 83 -3.27 0.48 8.28
N PHE A 84 -4.47 0.84 7.81
CA PHE A 84 -4.69 1.39 6.49
C PHE A 84 -3.85 2.65 6.24
N PHE A 85 -3.89 3.65 7.13
CA PHE A 85 -3.13 4.89 6.95
C PHE A 85 -1.61 4.67 7.02
N VAL A 86 -1.13 3.85 7.94
CA VAL A 86 0.29 3.45 8.01
C VAL A 86 0.71 2.81 6.69
N SER A 87 -0.14 1.93 6.15
CA SER A 87 0.14 1.24 4.90
C SER A 87 0.21 2.22 3.72
N MET A 88 -0.87 2.99 3.50
CA MET A 88 -1.00 3.90 2.36
C MET A 88 0.04 5.01 2.38
N LEU A 89 0.27 5.64 3.54
CA LEU A 89 1.30 6.69 3.67
C LEU A 89 2.70 6.14 3.42
N GLY A 90 2.98 4.92 3.85
CA GLY A 90 4.24 4.24 3.55
C GLY A 90 4.45 4.03 2.07
N ALA A 91 3.44 3.53 1.36
CA ALA A 91 3.53 3.37 -0.08
C ALA A 91 3.67 4.71 -0.81
N ILE A 92 2.87 5.71 -0.48
CA ILE A 92 2.91 7.05 -1.11
C ILE A 92 4.27 7.72 -0.88
N ALA A 93 4.79 7.72 0.34
CA ALA A 93 6.13 8.26 0.58
C ALA A 93 7.21 7.43 -0.14
N GLY A 94 7.02 6.11 -0.21
CA GLY A 94 7.91 5.19 -0.91
C GLY A 94 8.03 5.51 -2.40
N THR A 95 6.90 5.79 -3.07
CA THR A 95 6.90 6.16 -4.49
C THR A 95 7.72 7.42 -4.72
N ILE A 96 7.62 8.44 -3.85
CA ILE A 96 8.40 9.68 -3.95
C ILE A 96 9.90 9.40 -3.79
N VAL A 97 10.30 8.58 -2.81
CA VAL A 97 11.71 8.18 -2.60
C VAL A 97 12.27 7.47 -3.83
N PHE A 98 11.52 6.55 -4.42
CA PHE A 98 11.94 5.85 -5.63
C PHE A 98 11.92 6.74 -6.88
N ALA A 99 10.98 7.68 -7.01
CA ALA A 99 11.00 8.68 -8.07
C ALA A 99 12.31 9.47 -8.05
N ARG A 100 12.75 9.94 -6.87
CA ARG A 100 14.04 10.63 -6.71
C ARG A 100 15.23 9.73 -7.07
N ARG A 101 15.18 8.44 -6.70
CA ARG A 101 16.20 7.45 -7.09
C ARG A 101 16.28 7.29 -8.60
N PHE A 102 15.15 7.20 -9.30
CA PHE A 102 15.08 7.02 -10.75
C PHE A 102 15.44 8.27 -11.53
N ALA A 103 15.08 9.45 -11.01
CA ALA A 103 15.48 10.74 -11.57
C ALA A 103 17.01 10.88 -11.58
N ALA A 104 17.67 10.53 -10.47
CA ALA A 104 19.13 10.51 -10.37
C ALA A 104 19.83 9.50 -11.31
N ARG A 105 19.07 8.61 -11.97
CA ARG A 105 19.56 7.62 -12.95
C ARG A 105 19.05 7.87 -14.38
N GLY A 106 18.39 9.00 -14.63
CA GLY A 106 17.83 9.32 -15.95
C GLY A 106 16.72 8.36 -16.41
N LYS A 107 16.03 7.66 -15.49
CA LYS A 107 14.98 6.68 -15.83
C LYS A 107 13.60 7.34 -15.85
N GLY A 108 13.36 8.22 -16.83
CA GLY A 108 12.14 9.06 -16.91
C GLY A 108 10.81 8.31 -16.82
N GLY A 109 10.66 7.16 -17.51
CA GLY A 109 9.44 6.35 -17.42
C GLY A 109 9.12 5.86 -16.00
N TRP A 110 10.14 5.48 -15.23
CA TRP A 110 9.97 5.06 -13.84
C TRP A 110 9.68 6.23 -12.89
N VAL A 111 10.19 7.42 -13.19
CA VAL A 111 9.82 8.65 -12.48
C VAL A 111 8.33 8.92 -12.68
N ALA A 112 7.86 8.92 -13.93
CA ALA A 112 6.45 9.13 -14.25
C ALA A 112 5.54 8.11 -13.55
N TYR A 113 5.90 6.82 -13.59
CA TYR A 113 5.15 5.77 -12.89
C TYR A 113 5.07 6.01 -11.37
N CYS A 114 6.17 6.37 -10.73
CA CYS A 114 6.19 6.65 -9.29
C CYS A 114 5.35 7.88 -8.94
N VAL A 115 5.48 8.97 -9.71
CA VAL A 115 4.70 10.20 -9.50
C VAL A 115 3.20 9.95 -9.73
N ALA A 116 2.85 9.26 -10.82
CA ALA A 116 1.47 8.88 -11.09
C ALA A 116 0.90 8.05 -9.94
N SER A 117 1.66 7.09 -9.39
CA SER A 117 1.24 6.30 -8.24
C SER A 117 1.07 7.14 -6.96
N ALA A 118 1.97 8.10 -6.73
CA ALA A 118 1.92 9.03 -5.59
C ALA A 118 0.68 9.92 -5.62
N VAL A 119 0.23 10.32 -6.81
CA VAL A 119 -0.95 11.17 -7.02
C VAL A 119 -2.24 10.35 -7.05
N ALA A 120 -2.26 9.23 -7.79
CA ALA A 120 -3.45 8.41 -7.97
C ALA A 120 -3.93 7.80 -6.64
N THR A 121 -3.03 7.35 -5.78
CA THR A 121 -3.41 6.71 -4.50
C THR A 121 -4.28 7.62 -3.61
N PRO A 122 -3.83 8.82 -3.19
CA PRO A 122 -4.66 9.72 -2.38
C PRO A 122 -5.90 10.23 -3.10
N LEU A 123 -5.83 10.45 -4.43
CA LEU A 123 -7.00 10.88 -5.21
C LEU A 123 -8.09 9.80 -5.23
N LEU A 124 -7.74 8.53 -5.42
CA LEU A 124 -8.69 7.42 -5.39
C LEU A 124 -9.27 7.23 -3.98
N ILE A 125 -8.46 7.40 -2.93
CA ILE A 125 -8.97 7.38 -1.55
C ILE A 125 -9.99 8.49 -1.34
N ALA A 126 -9.68 9.73 -1.72
CA ALA A 126 -10.60 10.86 -1.62
C ALA A 126 -11.89 10.64 -2.44
N LEU A 127 -11.74 10.08 -3.65
CA LEU A 127 -12.85 9.75 -4.53
C LEU A 127 -13.78 8.70 -3.91
N SER A 128 -13.23 7.71 -3.19
CA SER A 128 -14.04 6.68 -2.53
C SER A 128 -14.94 7.24 -1.43
N ILE A 129 -14.51 8.33 -0.78
CA ILE A 129 -15.28 9.05 0.23
C ILE A 129 -16.37 9.90 -0.43
N ALA A 130 -16.04 10.55 -1.55
CA ALA A 130 -17.01 11.36 -2.31
C ALA A 130 -18.11 10.52 -3.00
N PHE A 131 -17.81 9.30 -3.41
CA PHE A 131 -18.71 8.42 -4.16
C PHE A 131 -19.01 7.13 -3.41
N MET A 132 -19.73 7.25 -2.28
CA MET A 132 -19.99 6.14 -1.35
C MET A 132 -20.63 4.90 -1.99
N SER A 133 -21.49 5.08 -3.01
CA SER A 133 -22.15 3.98 -3.74
C SER A 133 -21.19 3.11 -4.55
N TRP A 134 -20.01 3.63 -4.90
CA TRP A 134 -18.93 2.92 -5.61
C TRP A 134 -17.68 2.75 -4.75
N SER A 135 -17.76 3.07 -3.46
CA SER A 135 -16.61 3.10 -2.54
C SER A 135 -15.79 1.81 -2.57
N GLY A 136 -16.42 0.65 -2.52
CA GLY A 136 -15.73 -0.65 -2.57
C GLY A 136 -14.87 -0.84 -3.82
N VAL A 137 -15.40 -0.48 -5.00
CA VAL A 137 -14.66 -0.57 -6.27
C VAL A 137 -13.52 0.45 -6.31
N ILE A 138 -13.78 1.68 -5.89
CA ILE A 138 -12.77 2.75 -5.90
C ILE A 138 -11.63 2.43 -4.92
N VAL A 139 -11.93 1.91 -3.73
CA VAL A 139 -10.93 1.46 -2.75
C VAL A 139 -10.11 0.29 -3.30
N ALA A 140 -10.72 -0.62 -4.06
CA ALA A 140 -9.98 -1.70 -4.72
C ALA A 140 -8.92 -1.15 -5.69
N PHE A 141 -9.27 -0.15 -6.51
CA PHE A 141 -8.31 0.55 -7.36
C PHE A 141 -7.27 1.33 -6.55
N ALA A 142 -7.69 2.02 -5.48
CA ALA A 142 -6.80 2.76 -4.60
C ALA A 142 -5.74 1.85 -3.96
N GLY A 143 -6.09 0.62 -3.61
CA GLY A 143 -5.16 -0.39 -3.13
C GLY A 143 -4.29 -1.00 -4.25
N ALA A 144 -4.87 -1.24 -5.44
CA ALA A 144 -4.15 -1.84 -6.56
C ALA A 144 -2.91 -1.02 -6.99
N VAL A 145 -2.97 0.30 -6.90
CA VAL A 145 -1.85 1.20 -7.22
C VAL A 145 -0.61 0.93 -6.34
N PRO A 146 -0.66 1.03 -5.00
CA PRO A 146 0.47 0.75 -4.13
C PRO A 146 0.90 -0.73 -4.17
N PHE A 147 -0.03 -1.70 -4.29
CA PHE A 147 0.35 -3.12 -4.47
C PHE A 147 1.16 -3.32 -5.75
N GLY A 148 0.67 -2.77 -6.87
CA GLY A 148 1.36 -2.81 -8.15
C GLY A 148 2.73 -2.13 -8.09
N TRP A 149 2.82 -0.99 -7.40
CA TRP A 149 4.08 -0.29 -7.20
C TRP A 149 5.10 -1.12 -6.41
N VAL A 150 4.72 -1.73 -5.28
CA VAL A 150 5.62 -2.61 -4.50
C VAL A 150 6.09 -3.79 -5.35
N ALA A 151 5.18 -4.44 -6.08
CA ALA A 151 5.52 -5.54 -6.97
C ALA A 151 6.49 -5.11 -8.09
N ALA A 152 6.25 -3.95 -8.70
CA ALA A 152 7.12 -3.40 -9.73
C ALA A 152 8.51 -3.06 -9.18
N MET A 153 8.61 -2.51 -7.96
CA MET A 153 9.90 -2.26 -7.31
C MET A 153 10.64 -3.57 -7.00
N ALA A 154 9.95 -4.59 -6.51
CA ALA A 154 10.53 -5.91 -6.28
C ALA A 154 11.10 -6.51 -7.57
N ALA A 155 10.32 -6.51 -8.65
CA ALA A 155 10.74 -7.01 -9.96
C ALA A 155 11.94 -6.21 -10.51
N ARG A 156 11.89 -4.89 -10.40
CA ARG A 156 12.95 -3.99 -10.87
C ARG A 156 14.27 -4.22 -10.14
N LEU A 157 14.23 -4.31 -8.81
CA LEU A 157 15.42 -4.55 -8.00
C LEU A 157 16.01 -5.93 -8.27
N ARG A 158 15.17 -6.95 -8.46
CA ARG A 158 15.63 -8.28 -8.90
C ARG A 158 16.32 -8.24 -10.26
N ALA A 159 15.76 -7.50 -11.22
CA ALA A 159 16.37 -7.35 -12.55
C ALA A 159 17.71 -6.60 -12.48
N GLU A 160 17.85 -5.59 -11.62
CA GLU A 160 19.11 -4.88 -11.39
C GLU A 160 20.19 -5.78 -10.77
N LEU A 161 19.82 -6.76 -9.96
CA LEU A 161 20.76 -7.74 -9.38
C LEU A 161 21.18 -8.86 -10.34
N ALA A 162 20.38 -9.16 -11.36
CA ALA A 162 20.69 -10.23 -12.32
C ALA A 162 21.71 -9.82 -13.39
N ILE A 163 21.98 -8.52 -13.52
CA ILE A 163 22.85 -7.92 -14.55
C ILE A 163 24.17 -7.39 -13.99
N GLY A 164 24.39 -7.44 -12.67
CA GLY A 164 25.58 -6.96 -11.99
C GLY A 164 26.32 -8.10 -11.31
#